data_AF-A0A662UKR2-F1
#
_entry.id   AF-A0A662UKR2-F1
#
_cell.length_a   1.000
_cell.length_b   1.000
_cell.length_c   1.000
_cell.angle_alpha   90.00
_cell.angle_beta   90.00
_cell.angle_gamma   90.00
#
_symmetry.space_group_name_H-M   'P 1'
#
loop_
_entity.id
_entity.type
_entity.pdbx_description
1 polymer ?
#
loop_
_entity_poly.entity_id
_entity_poly.type
_entity_poly.pdbx_seq_one_letter_code
_entity_poly.pdbx_strand_id
1 'polypeptide(L)'
;MRLTEKETKKRYVEGAIISALRLYRHWRKRGLTKREAFERAVKQAIGMIEVSELDSDEISEVLNDLVRIINAVNAELKKDKNSR
;
A
#
# COMPACT_ATOMS: atom_id res chain seq x y z
N MET A 1 -16.25 -12.50 15.75
CA MET A 1 -16.80 -12.56 14.38
C MET A 1 -15.70 -13.07 13.46
N ARG A 2 -15.92 -14.14 12.68
CA ARG A 2 -14.96 -14.59 11.66
C ARG A 2 -15.04 -13.63 10.48
N LEU A 3 -13.89 -13.26 9.91
CA LEU A 3 -13.85 -12.50 8.67
C LEU A 3 -14.39 -13.38 7.55
N THR A 4 -15.11 -12.76 6.63
CA THR A 4 -15.42 -13.39 5.36
C THR A 4 -14.14 -13.65 4.57
N GLU A 5 -14.19 -14.61 3.65
CA GLU A 5 -13.07 -14.89 2.75
C GLU A 5 -12.68 -13.63 1.95
N LYS A 6 -13.68 -12.88 1.48
CA LYS A 6 -13.50 -11.63 0.75
C LYS A 6 -12.80 -10.56 1.59
N GLU A 7 -13.17 -10.36 2.85
CA GLU A 7 -12.46 -9.44 3.75
C GLU A 7 -11.01 -9.89 3.99
N THR A 8 -10.76 -11.19 4.07
CA THR A 8 -9.40 -11.73 4.22
C THR A 8 -8.55 -11.43 2.99
N LYS A 9 -9.11 -11.60 1.78
CA LYS A 9 -8.46 -11.26 0.51
C LYS A 9 -8.20 -9.75 0.38
N LYS A 10 -9.16 -8.89 0.76
CA LYS A 10 -8.95 -7.43 0.79
C LYS A 10 -7.81 -7.03 1.74
N ARG A 11 -7.78 -7.59 2.95
CA ARG A 11 -6.66 -7.38 3.91
C ARG A 11 -5.32 -7.87 3.40
N TYR A 12 -5.31 -8.91 2.57
CA TYR A 12 -4.09 -9.39 1.94
C TYR A 12 -3.53 -8.37 0.95
N VAL A 13 -4.39 -7.74 0.13
CA VAL A 13 -4.01 -6.62 -0.76
C VAL A 13 -3.45 -5.43 0.04
N GLU A 14 -4.11 -5.04 1.13
CA GLU A 14 -3.61 -3.99 2.04
C GLU A 14 -2.21 -4.34 2.56
N GLY A 15 -2.02 -5.59 3.00
CA GLY A 15 -0.75 -6.13 3.48
C GLY A 15 0.35 -6.09 2.43
N ALA A 16 0.02 -6.34 1.16
CA ALA A 16 0.97 -6.27 0.04
C ALA A 16 1.54 -4.85 -0.14
N ILE A 17 0.68 -3.81 -0.06
CA ILE A 17 1.12 -2.41 -0.17
C ILE A 17 2.02 -1.99 0.99
N ILE A 18 1.66 -2.36 2.22
CA ILE A 18 2.50 -2.10 3.39
C ILE A 18 3.85 -2.84 3.28
N SER A 19 3.83 -4.07 2.77
CA SER A 19 5.05 -4.85 2.54
C SER A 19 5.94 -4.21 1.48
N ALA A 20 5.38 -3.72 0.38
CA ALA A 20 6.12 -2.97 -0.63
C ALA A 20 6.75 -1.70 -0.06
N LEU A 21 6.04 -0.93 0.77
CA LEU A 21 6.61 0.26 1.44
C LEU A 21 7.80 -0.10 2.34
N ARG A 22 7.71 -1.20 3.09
CA ARG A 22 8.82 -1.71 3.93
C ARG A 22 10.00 -2.14 3.07
N LEU A 23 9.75 -2.84 1.97
CA LEU A 23 10.78 -3.31 1.05
C LEU A 23 11.49 -2.15 0.33
N TYR A 24 10.74 -1.13 -0.08
CA TYR A 24 11.29 0.11 -0.62
C TYR A 24 12.30 0.73 0.35
N ARG A 25 11.92 0.89 1.63
CA ARG A 25 12.80 1.42 2.68
C ARG A 25 14.03 0.52 2.90
N HIS A 26 13.84 -0.79 2.88
CA HIS A 26 14.94 -1.77 2.98
C HIS A 26 15.97 -1.58 1.86
N TRP A 27 15.52 -1.50 0.60
CA TRP A 27 16.40 -1.31 -0.54
C TRP A 27 17.11 0.05 -0.53
N ARG A 28 16.40 1.11 -0.13
CA ARG A 28 17.01 2.44 0.06
C ARG A 28 18.13 2.41 1.09
N LYS A 29 17.96 1.68 2.20
CA LYS A 29 19.01 1.50 3.22
C LYS A 29 20.23 0.74 2.68
N ARG A 30 20.05 -0.11 1.67
CA ARG A 30 21.12 -0.86 1.01
C ARG A 30 21.78 -0.11 -0.16
N GLY A 31 21.48 1.17 -0.35
CA GLY A 31 22.14 2.02 -1.34
C GLY A 31 21.51 2.03 -2.72
N LEU A 32 20.39 1.33 -2.95
CA LEU A 32 19.68 1.40 -4.23
C LEU A 32 19.12 2.81 -4.46
N THR A 33 19.06 3.25 -5.71
CA THR A 33 18.43 4.53 -6.07
C THR A 33 16.93 4.53 -5.74
N LYS A 34 16.32 5.71 -5.64
CA LYS A 34 14.88 5.83 -5.36
C LYS A 34 14.04 5.05 -6.39
N ARG A 35 14.40 5.19 -7.67
CA ARG A 35 13.71 4.54 -8.78
C ARG A 35 13.83 3.02 -8.71
N GLU A 36 15.04 2.48 -8.59
CA GLU A 36 15.25 1.02 -8.54
C GLU A 36 14.59 0.38 -7.32
N ALA A 37 14.71 1.02 -6.15
CA ALA A 37 14.06 0.53 -4.94
C ALA A 37 12.52 0.51 -5.08
N PHE A 38 11.96 1.53 -5.75
CA PHE A 38 10.53 1.64 -5.99
C PHE A 38 10.04 0.58 -7.00
N GLU A 39 10.69 0.47 -8.16
CA GLU A 39 10.35 -0.52 -9.19
C GLU A 39 10.36 -1.95 -8.62
N ARG A 40 11.39 -2.31 -7.81
CA ARG A 40 11.46 -3.61 -7.15
C ARG A 40 10.33 -3.83 -6.14
N ALA A 41 10.00 -2.80 -5.35
CA ALA A 41 8.92 -2.88 -4.37
C ALA A 41 7.55 -3.05 -5.04
N VAL A 42 7.28 -2.29 -6.11
CA VAL A 42 6.04 -2.37 -6.88
C VAL A 42 5.89 -3.74 -7.53
N LYS A 43 6.95 -4.25 -8.18
CA LYS A 43 6.92 -5.58 -8.81
C LYS A 43 6.53 -6.68 -7.81
N GLN A 44 7.07 -6.61 -6.59
CA GLN A 44 6.73 -7.58 -5.55
C GLN A 44 5.30 -7.39 -5.03
N ALA A 45 4.81 -6.16 -4.86
CA ALA A 45 3.42 -5.91 -4.49
C ALA A 45 2.44 -6.47 -5.53
N ILE A 46 2.69 -6.27 -6.83
CA ILE A 46 1.85 -6.80 -7.91
C ILE A 46 1.78 -8.33 -7.82
N GLY A 47 2.93 -9.01 -7.73
CA GLY A 47 2.96 -10.46 -7.62
C GLY A 47 2.29 -11.01 -6.35
N MET A 48 2.24 -10.24 -5.26
CA MET A 48 1.42 -10.60 -4.10
C MET A 48 -0.06 -10.40 -4.41
N ILE A 49 -0.46 -9.22 -4.89
CA ILE A 49 -1.87 -8.89 -5.16
C ILE A 49 -2.52 -9.88 -6.13
N GLU A 50 -1.81 -10.35 -7.14
CA GLU A 50 -2.29 -11.37 -8.09
C GLU A 50 -2.70 -12.69 -7.39
N VAL A 51 -2.09 -13.02 -6.25
CA VAL A 51 -2.42 -14.22 -5.46
C VAL A 51 -3.68 -14.04 -4.60
N SER A 52 -4.20 -12.80 -4.48
CA SER A 52 -5.43 -12.54 -3.70
C SER A 52 -6.70 -13.09 -4.35
N GLU A 53 -6.65 -13.40 -5.65
CA GLU A 53 -7.79 -13.85 -6.46
C GLU A 53 -9.00 -12.88 -6.47
N LEU A 54 -8.78 -11.61 -6.09
CA LEU A 54 -9.77 -10.56 -6.27
C LEU A 54 -9.78 -10.10 -7.73
N ASP A 55 -10.94 -9.63 -8.18
CA ASP A 55 -11.01 -9.00 -9.49
C ASP A 55 -10.34 -7.61 -9.48
N SER A 56 -10.12 -7.06 -10.68
CA SER A 56 -9.44 -5.77 -10.83
C SER A 56 -10.19 -4.61 -10.18
N ASP A 57 -11.51 -4.68 -10.11
CA ASP A 57 -12.36 -3.61 -9.58
C ASP A 57 -12.28 -3.61 -8.04
N GLU A 58 -12.33 -4.79 -7.43
CA GLU A 58 -12.13 -5.00 -5.98
C GLU A 58 -10.73 -4.58 -5.53
N ILE A 59 -9.70 -4.93 -6.30
CA ILE A 59 -8.33 -4.48 -6.02
C ILE A 59 -8.27 -2.95 -6.12
N SER A 60 -8.82 -2.39 -7.19
CA SER A 60 -8.82 -0.93 -7.40
C SER A 60 -9.57 -0.19 -6.29
N GLU A 61 -10.69 -0.73 -5.81
CA GLU A 61 -11.43 -0.20 -4.66
C GLU A 61 -10.54 -0.11 -3.42
N VAL A 62 -9.87 -1.22 -3.04
CA VAL A 62 -8.96 -1.26 -1.88
C VAL A 62 -7.82 -0.26 -2.03
N LEU A 63 -7.19 -0.18 -3.20
CA LEU A 63 -6.09 0.75 -3.45
C LEU A 63 -6.56 2.22 -3.39
N ASN A 64 -7.75 2.52 -3.92
CA ASN A 64 -8.32 3.87 -3.89
C ASN A 64 -8.68 4.30 -2.46
N ASP A 65 -9.22 3.39 -1.65
CA ASP A 65 -9.50 3.67 -0.23
C ASP A 65 -8.22 3.97 0.55
N LEU A 66 -7.16 3.20 0.31
CA LEU A 66 -5.84 3.47 0.88
C LEU A 66 -5.33 4.87 0.50
N VAL A 67 -5.41 5.25 -0.78
CA VAL A 67 -4.99 6.58 -1.25
C VAL A 67 -5.82 7.69 -0.59
N ARG A 68 -7.15 7.52 -0.51
CA ARG A 68 -8.05 8.49 0.14
C ARG A 68 -7.69 8.71 1.59
N ILE A 69 -7.49 7.63 2.36
CA ILE A 69 -7.11 7.69 3.78
C ILE A 69 -5.75 8.38 3.94
N ILE A 70 -4.75 7.99 3.14
CA ILE A 70 -3.40 8.60 3.20
C ILE A 70 -3.47 10.10 2.91
N ASN A 71 -4.25 10.51 1.91
CA ASN A 71 -4.43 11.91 1.56
C ASN A 71 -5.13 12.70 2.67
N ALA A 72 -6.19 12.15 3.27
CA ALA A 72 -6.88 12.76 4.39
C ALA A 72 -5.96 12.97 5.61
N VAL A 73 -5.19 11.94 5.99
CA VAL A 73 -4.20 12.04 7.08
C VAL A 73 -3.16 13.12 6.78
N ASN A 74 -2.63 13.16 5.56
CA ASN A 74 -1.66 14.19 5.16
C ASN A 74 -2.26 15.61 5.20
N ALA A 75 -3.53 15.76 4.86
CA ALA A 75 -4.22 17.05 4.92
C ALA A 75 -4.35 17.53 6.37
N GLU A 76 -4.79 16.66 7.29
CA GLU A 76 -4.90 17.01 8.72
C GLU A 76 -3.52 17.37 9.32
N LEU A 77 -2.48 16.58 9.05
CA LEU A 77 -1.12 16.88 9.53
C LEU A 77 -0.53 18.20 8.98
N LYS A 78 -1.02 18.70 7.84
CA LYS A 78 -0.59 20.00 7.28
C LYS A 78 -1.36 21.16 7.90
N LYS A 79 -2.63 20.99 8.25
CA LYS A 79 -3.43 22.01 8.95
C LYS A 79 -2.78 22.35 10.30
N ASP A 80 -2.40 21.33 11.07
CA ASP A 80 -1.76 21.50 12.38
C ASP A 80 -0.42 22.26 12.33
N LYS A 81 0.28 22.22 11.19
CA LYS A 81 1.56 22.94 10.99
C LYS A 81 1.39 24.41 10.62
N ASN A 82 0.21 24.81 10.13
CA ASN A 82 -0.10 26.21 9.82
C ASN A 82 -0.82 26.93 10.97
N SER A 83 -1.12 26.22 12.06
CA SER A 83 -1.76 26.76 13.27
C SER A 83 -0.81 26.90 14.47
N ARG A 84 0.48 26.64 14.28
CA ARG A 84 1.57 26.87 15.24
C ARG A 84 2.57 27.84 14.66
#